data_AF-A0A2D5Q9L5-F1
#
_entry.id   AF-A0A2D5Q9L5-F1
#
_cell.length_a   1.000
_cell.length_b   1.000
_cell.length_c   1.000
_cell.angle_alpha   90.00
_cell.angle_beta   90.00
_cell.angle_gamma   90.00
#
_symmetry.space_group_name_H-M   'P 1'
#
loop_
_entity.id
_entity.type
_entity.pdbx_description
1 polymer ?
#
loop_
_entity_poly.entity_id
_entity_poly.type
_entity_poly.pdbx_seq_one_letter_code
_entity_poly.pdbx_strand_id
1 'polypeptide(L)' 'MGAEKTVEMARTIGLKTLVILSLSSMLGSGIFLLPAFAHEVVGPGMWFAFILAGSVVIASAYSKAELASAMPQSGG' A
#
# COMPACT_ATOMS: atom_id res chain seq x y z
N MET A 1 28.15 20.53 -19.02
CA MET A 1 27.29 20.44 -17.82
C MET A 1 25.85 20.50 -18.33
N GLY A 2 25.27 19.34 -18.65
CA GLY A 2 23.96 19.26 -19.31
C GLY A 2 22.84 19.46 -18.31
N ALA A 3 21.94 20.38 -18.59
CA ALA A 3 20.74 20.59 -17.79
C ALA A 3 19.88 19.31 -17.82
N GLU A 4 19.75 18.64 -16.68
CA GLU A 4 18.83 17.55 -16.49
C GLU A 4 17.40 18.10 -16.63
N LYS A 5 16.70 17.68 -17.69
CA LYS A 5 15.34 18.10 -17.97
C LYS A 5 14.42 17.25 -17.10
N THR A 6 14.14 17.70 -15.88
CA THR A 6 13.19 17.04 -14.98
C THR A 6 11.82 17.01 -15.67
N VAL A 7 11.40 15.83 -16.12
CA VAL A 7 10.05 15.63 -16.66
C VAL A 7 9.08 15.75 -15.49
N GLU A 8 8.47 16.92 -15.32
CA GLU A 8 7.44 17.11 -14.29
C GLU A 8 6.19 16.31 -14.66
N MET A 9 5.79 15.38 -13.79
CA MET A 9 4.55 14.65 -13.95
C MET A 9 3.37 15.52 -13.53
N ALA A 10 2.40 15.70 -14.43
CA ALA A 10 1.16 16.39 -14.11
C ALA A 10 0.33 15.57 -13.09
N ARG A 11 -0.20 16.23 -12.06
CA ARG A 11 -1.15 15.62 -11.10
C ARG A 11 -2.50 15.39 -11.80
N THR A 12 -2.70 14.18 -12.31
CA THR A 12 -3.94 13.78 -13.01
C THR A 12 -4.86 12.89 -12.17
N ILE A 13 -4.35 12.31 -11.08
CA ILE A 13 -5.09 11.33 -10.26
C ILE A 13 -5.75 12.04 -9.06
N GLY A 14 -7.07 11.94 -8.97
CA GLY A 14 -7.84 12.39 -7.80
C GLY A 14 -7.84 11.39 -6.65
N LEU A 15 -8.24 11.82 -5.45
CA LEU A 15 -8.21 11.00 -4.23
C LEU A 15 -8.94 9.66 -4.38
N LYS A 16 -10.16 9.67 -4.95
CA LYS A 16 -10.96 8.45 -5.13
C LYS A 16 -10.25 7.43 -6.02
N THR A 17 -9.74 7.88 -7.16
CA THR A 17 -8.99 7.05 -8.09
C THR A 17 -7.70 6.53 -7.46
N LEU A 18 -7.00 7.36 -6.69
CA LEU A 18 -5.78 6.97 -5.99
C LEU A 18 -6.06 5.88 -4.94
N VAL A 19 -7.10 6.03 -4.13
CA VAL A 19 -7.49 5.02 -3.12
C VAL A 19 -7.85 3.70 -3.79
N ILE A 20 -8.65 3.72 -4.87
CA ILE A 20 -9.03 2.52 -5.62
C ILE A 20 -7.78 1.85 -6.23
N LEU A 21 -6.88 2.65 -6.83
CA LEU A 21 -5.64 2.15 -7.42
C LEU A 21 -4.73 1.50 -6.37
N SER A 22 -4.54 2.16 -5.22
CA SER A 22 -3.75 1.62 -4.10
C SER A 22 -4.34 0.31 -3.58
N LEU A 23 -5.66 0.24 -3.36
CA LEU A 23 -6.32 -0.98 -2.91
C LEU A 23 -6.16 -2.11 -3.94
N SER A 24 -6.37 -1.83 -5.23
CA SER A 24 -6.16 -2.81 -6.30
C SER A 24 -4.73 -3.32 -6.34
N SER A 25 -3.74 -2.45 -6.11
CA SER A 25 -2.33 -2.82 -6.08
C SER A 25 -1.97 -3.67 -4.86
N MET A 26 -2.60 -3.45 -3.71
CA MET A 26 -2.33 -4.21 -2.47
C MET A 26 -3.00 -5.59 -2.46
N LEU A 27 -4.20 -5.73 -3.05
CA LEU A 27 -4.94 -6.99 -3.01
C LEU A 27 -4.21 -8.14 -3.72
N GLY A 28 -3.54 -7.85 -4.86
CA GLY A 28 -2.65 -8.78 -5.55
C GLY A 28 -3.20 -10.21 -5.73
N SER A 29 -2.29 -11.17 -5.96
CA SER A 29 -2.64 -12.61 -5.95
C SER A 29 -2.62 -13.22 -4.53
N GLY A 30 -1.94 -12.57 -3.59
CA GLY A 30 -1.71 -13.09 -2.24
C GLY A 30 -2.99 -13.30 -1.44
N ILE A 31 -4.00 -12.43 -1.60
CA ILE A 31 -5.26 -12.54 -0.84
C ILE A 31 -6.08 -13.79 -1.18
N PHE A 32 -5.87 -14.39 -2.35
CA PHE A 32 -6.59 -15.59 -2.77
C PHE A 32 -5.90 -16.88 -2.31
N LEU A 33 -4.58 -16.84 -2.08
CA LEU A 33 -3.79 -18.03 -1.77
C LEU A 33 -3.43 -18.12 -0.29
N LEU A 34 -3.03 -17.01 0.33
CA LEU A 34 -2.55 -16.98 1.71
C LEU A 34 -3.60 -17.38 2.75
N PRO A 35 -4.90 -17.01 2.62
CA PRO A 35 -5.89 -17.46 3.59
C PRO A 35 -6.08 -18.98 3.60
N ALA A 36 -5.94 -19.65 2.46
CA ALA A 36 -6.05 -21.12 2.41
C ALA A 36 -4.96 -21.78 3.28
N PHE A 37 -3.70 -21.38 3.09
CA PHE A 37 -2.59 -21.88 3.91
C PHE A 37 -2.69 -21.47 5.37
N ALA A 38 -3.08 -20.23 5.63
CA ALA A 38 -3.22 -19.73 6.99
C ALA A 38 -4.35 -20.44 7.76
N HIS A 39 -5.39 -20.93 7.07
CA HIS A 39 -6.45 -21.74 7.69
C HIS A 39 -5.94 -23.12 8.10
N GLU A 40 -5.09 -23.75 7.29
CA GLU A 40 -4.52 -25.05 7.65
C GLU A 40 -3.64 -24.96 8.90
N VAL A 41 -2.94 -23.84 9.08
CA VAL A 41 -2.01 -23.63 10.21
C VAL A 41 -2.73 -23.15 11.48
N VAL A 42 -3.64 -22.17 11.36
CA VAL A 42 -4.24 -21.45 12.51
C VAL A 42 -5.70 -21.82 12.74
N GLY A 43 -6.36 -22.44 11.75
CA GLY A 43 -7.77 -22.81 11.83
C GLY A 43 -8.72 -21.60 11.89
N PRO A 44 -9.87 -21.73 12.55
CA PRO A 44 -10.91 -20.69 12.59
C PRO A 44 -10.46 -19.35 13.20
N GLY A 45 -9.36 -19.33 13.95
CA GLY A 45 -8.81 -18.12 14.59
C GLY A 45 -7.98 -17.22 13.67
N MET A 46 -7.79 -17.60 12.40
CA MET A 46 -6.91 -16.90 11.45
C MET A 46 -7.20 -15.40 11.30
N TRP A 47 -8.46 -14.98 11.39
CA TRP A 47 -8.86 -13.58 11.27
C TRP A 47 -8.14 -12.68 12.31
N PHE A 48 -7.78 -13.23 13.48
CA PHE A 48 -7.04 -12.50 14.50
C PHE A 48 -5.60 -12.16 14.05
N ALA A 49 -4.97 -13.05 13.27
CA ALA A 49 -3.65 -12.81 12.70
C ALA A 49 -3.68 -11.64 11.70
N PHE A 50 -4.75 -11.50 10.91
CA PHE A 50 -4.93 -10.36 10.00
C PHE A 50 -5.10 -9.04 10.74
N ILE A 51 -5.82 -9.02 11.87
CA ILE A 51 -5.96 -7.82 12.70
C ILE A 51 -4.61 -7.41 13.29
N LEU A 52 -3.86 -8.37 13.83
CA LEU A 52 -2.54 -8.12 14.40
C LEU A 52 -1.58 -7.60 13.33
N ALA A 53 -1.51 -8.24 12.16
CA ALA A 53 -0.73 -7.76 11.02
C ALA A 53 -1.14 -6.34 10.61
N GLY A 54 -2.44 -6.06 10.51
CA GLY A 54 -2.97 -4.73 10.21
C GLY A 54 -2.52 -3.66 11.21
N SER A 55 -2.55 -3.97 12.51
CA SER A 55 -2.12 -3.02 13.54
C SER A 55 -0.65 -2.59 13.41
N VAL A 56 0.23 -3.52 13.03
CA VAL A 56 1.66 -3.22 12.80
C VAL A 56 1.84 -2.34 11.56
N VAL A 57 1.07 -2.60 10.50
CA VAL A 57 1.16 -1.86 9.24
C VAL A 57 0.71 -0.39 9.39
N ILE A 58 -0.18 -0.07 10.33
CA ILE A 58 -0.65 1.31 10.56
C ILE A 58 0.51 2.26 10.87
N ALA A 59 1.47 1.83 11.69
CA ALA A 59 2.64 2.66 12.01
C ALA A 59 3.47 3.01 10.76
N SER A 60 3.70 2.02 9.89
CA SER A 60 4.39 2.21 8.60
C SER A 60 3.58 3.08 7.64
N ALA A 61 2.25 2.98 7.67
CA ALA A 61 1.37 3.78 6.84
C ALA A 61 1.43 5.27 7.20
N TYR A 62 1.45 5.61 8.49
CA TYR A 62 1.64 7.00 8.94
C TYR A 62 2.97 7.58 8.48
N SER A 63 4.06 6.83 8.65
CA SER A 63 5.38 7.26 8.18
C SER A 63 5.40 7.53 6.66
N LYS A 64 4.75 6.68 5.86
CA LYS A 64 4.63 6.90 4.41
C LYS A 64 3.73 8.09 4.06
N ALA A 65 2.68 8.34 4.82
CA ALA A 65 1.77 9.47 4.59
C ALA A 65 2.44 10.82 4.85
N GLU A 66 3.29 10.91 5.88
CA GLU A 66 4.08 12.11 6.18
C GLU A 66 5.10 12.40 5.07
N LEU A 67 5.84 11.37 4.64
CA LEU A 67 6.80 11.49 3.55
C LEU A 67 6.12 11.90 2.22
N ALA A 68 5.00 11.26 1.87
CA ALA A 68 4.25 11.58 0.66
C ALA A 68 3.68 13.01 0.66
N SER A 69 3.36 13.55 1.84
CA SER A 69 2.90 14.93 1.99
C SER A 69 4.06 15.95 1.95
N ALA A 70 5.22 15.59 2.50
CA ALA A 70 6.42 16.43 2.51
C ALA A 70 7.13 16.46 1.14
N MET A 71 7.06 15.36 0.38
CA MET A 71 7.71 15.21 -0.92
C MET A 71 6.66 14.84 -1.99
N PRO A 72 5.93 15.82 -2.55
CA PRO A 72 4.82 15.59 -3.49
C PRO A 72 5.33 15.33 -4.91
N GLN A 73 6.37 14.52 -5.05
CA GLN A 73 6.90 14.06 -6.33
C GLN A 73 6.62 12.57 -6.50
N SER A 74 6.52 12.13 -7.75
CA SER A 74 6.31 10.71 -8.08
C SER A 74 7.59 9.94 -7.75
N GLY A 75 7.67 9.38 -6.53
CA GLY A 75 8.92 8.93 -5.94
C GLY A 75 8.91 7.56 -5.24
N GLY A 76 7.76 6.87 -5.16
CA GLY A 76 7.67 5.51 -4.61
C GLY A 76 7.87 5.40 -3.10
#